data_AF-A0A3N5PST5-F1
#
_entry.id   AF-A0A3N5PST5-F1
#
_cell.length_a   1.000
_cell.length_b   1.000
_cell.length_c   1.000
_cell.angle_alpha   90.00
_cell.angle_beta   90.00
_cell.angle_gamma   90.00
#
_symmetry.space_group_name_H-M   'P 1'
#
loop_
_entity.id
_entity.type
_entity.pdbx_description
1 polymer ?
#
loop_
_entity_poly.entity_id
_entity_poly.type
_entity_poly.pdbx_seq_one_letter_code
_entity_poly.pdbx_strand_id
1 'polypeptide(L)'
;MAMFHDLDSRQTDQVLLEATQRLVPATITVSGENGWRNLHSRVLLVQPDRLCLERPVDDAGQGPYEFAPAEKIGVSFKLKHYKHVFTATVAGTGTTALAGVGDVPSLSVCVPRRMQRLQRRAFNRVDVPGNRIVRATIWLGGRDA
;
A
#
# COMPACT_ATOMS: atom_id res chain seq x y z
N MET A 1 8.62 -19.61 -3.09
CA MET A 1 7.42 -19.17 -3.81
C MET A 1 6.61 -18.28 -2.89
N ALA A 2 6.32 -17.03 -3.26
CA ALA A 2 5.50 -16.16 -2.40
C ALA A 2 4.05 -16.67 -2.48
N MET A 3 3.50 -17.17 -1.38
CA MET A 3 2.09 -17.58 -1.34
C MET A 3 1.21 -16.33 -1.24
N PHE A 4 0.38 -16.12 -2.26
CA PHE A 4 -0.73 -15.18 -2.20
C PHE A 4 -1.88 -15.87 -1.51
N HIS A 5 -2.42 -15.23 -0.46
CA HIS A 5 -3.61 -15.71 0.22
C HIS A 5 -4.70 -14.67 0.04
N ASP A 6 -5.78 -15.04 -0.65
CA ASP A 6 -6.97 -14.21 -0.73
C ASP A 6 -7.63 -14.15 0.65
N LEU A 7 -8.04 -12.97 1.06
CA LEU A 7 -8.80 -12.76 2.29
C LEU A 7 -10.30 -12.83 1.99
N ASP A 8 -11.05 -13.42 2.92
CA ASP A 8 -12.51 -13.29 2.91
C ASP A 8 -12.96 -11.87 3.32
N SER A 9 -14.26 -11.59 3.24
CA SER A 9 -14.82 -10.28 3.57
C SER A 9 -14.56 -9.89 5.02
N ARG A 10 -14.78 -10.80 5.97
CA ARG A 10 -14.57 -10.53 7.41
C ARG A 10 -13.10 -10.24 7.72
N GLN A 11 -12.19 -10.98 7.11
CA GLN A 11 -10.74 -10.75 7.22
C GLN A 11 -10.35 -9.41 6.59
N THR A 12 -10.93 -9.06 5.45
CA THR A 12 -10.71 -7.77 4.80
C THR A 12 -11.16 -6.62 5.69
N ASP A 13 -12.36 -6.70 6.26
CA ASP A 13 -12.90 -5.67 7.17
C ASP A 13 -12.03 -5.51 8.41
N GLN A 14 -11.60 -6.62 9.01
CA GLN A 14 -10.71 -6.60 10.18
C GLN A 14 -9.35 -5.95 9.86
N VAL A 15 -8.77 -6.28 8.70
CA VAL A 15 -7.49 -5.69 8.26
C VAL A 15 -7.63 -4.20 8.00
N LEU A 16 -8.72 -3.76 7.36
CA LEU A 16 -8.97 -2.35 7.08
C LEU A 16 -9.19 -1.56 8.38
N LEU A 17 -9.98 -2.10 9.30
CA LEU A 17 -10.23 -1.48 10.61
C LEU A 17 -8.92 -1.34 11.42
N GLU A 18 -8.06 -2.35 11.42
CA GLU A 18 -6.77 -2.25 12.10
C GLU A 18 -5.83 -1.27 11.39
N ALA A 19 -5.88 -1.20 10.06
CA ALA A 19 -5.08 -0.27 9.27
C ALA A 19 -5.47 1.19 9.54
N THR A 20 -6.76 1.49 9.73
CA THR A 20 -7.23 2.84 10.08
C THR A 20 -6.83 3.22 11.50
N GLN A 21 -7.00 2.33 12.47
CA GLN A 21 -6.61 2.58 13.87
C GLN A 21 -5.13 2.94 14.03
N ARG A 22 -4.27 2.36 13.19
CA ARG A 22 -2.82 2.59 13.21
C ARG A 22 -2.35 3.66 12.22
N LEU A 23 -3.28 4.23 11.45
CA LEU A 23 -3.01 5.16 10.36
C LEU A 23 -1.85 4.65 9.48
N VAL A 24 -2.01 3.43 8.96
CA VAL A 24 -0.94 2.69 8.27
C VAL A 24 -0.55 3.39 6.96
N PRO A 25 0.75 3.61 6.68
CA PRO A 25 1.21 4.09 5.40
C PRO A 25 0.82 3.14 4.26
N ALA A 26 0.30 3.72 3.18
CA ALA A 26 -0.11 3.02 1.97
C ALA A 26 0.63 3.56 0.74
N THR A 27 0.80 2.70 -0.25
CA THR A 27 1.25 3.06 -1.59
C THR A 27 0.10 2.86 -2.55
N ILE A 28 -0.25 3.91 -3.28
CA ILE A 28 -1.16 3.88 -4.41
C ILE A 28 -0.32 3.73 -5.67
N THR A 29 -0.73 2.82 -6.55
CA THR A 29 -0.10 2.62 -7.85
C THR A 29 -1.12 2.89 -8.94
N VAL A 30 -0.83 3.88 -9.80
CA VAL A 30 -1.69 4.28 -10.92
C VAL A 30 -0.98 3.98 -12.24
N SER A 31 -1.75 3.59 -13.26
CA SER A 31 -1.25 3.37 -14.61
C SER A 31 -1.65 4.56 -15.47
N GLY A 32 -0.68 5.33 -15.95
CA GLY A 32 -0.89 6.43 -16.89
C GLY A 32 -0.17 6.20 -18.22
N GLU A 33 -0.25 7.20 -19.10
CA GLU A 33 0.41 7.17 -20.42
C GLU A 33 1.93 7.04 -20.33
N ASN A 34 2.53 7.66 -19.30
CA ASN A 34 3.97 7.62 -19.02
C ASN A 34 4.38 6.42 -18.14
N GLY A 35 3.52 5.39 -18.05
CA GLY A 35 3.75 4.19 -17.26
C GLY A 35 3.20 4.27 -15.85
N TRP A 36 3.78 3.45 -14.97
CA TRP A 36 3.31 3.29 -13.60
C TRP A 36 3.87 4.37 -12.69
N ARG A 37 2.99 5.02 -11.92
CA ARG A 37 3.38 5.96 -10.85
C ARG A 37 3.04 5.35 -9.49
N ASN A 38 3.94 5.52 -8.53
CA ASN A 38 3.73 5.16 -7.14
C ASN A 38 3.58 6.43 -6.32
N LEU A 39 2.49 6.50 -5.57
CA LEU A 39 2.13 7.64 -4.75
C LEU A 39 2.00 7.19 -3.29
N HIS A 40 2.47 8.03 -2.38
CA HIS A 40 2.47 7.74 -0.95
C HIS A 40 1.24 8.34 -0.27
N SER A 41 0.62 7.54 0.58
CA SER A 41 -0.63 7.87 1.26
C SER A 41 -0.68 7.17 2.62
N ARG A 42 -1.83 7.24 3.28
CA ARG A 42 -2.11 6.64 4.57
C ARG A 42 -3.57 6.20 4.64
N VAL A 43 -3.82 5.07 5.27
CA VAL A 43 -5.18 4.60 5.53
C VAL A 43 -5.78 5.45 6.66
N LEU A 44 -6.82 6.24 6.38
CA LEU A 44 -7.40 7.17 7.35
C LEU A 44 -8.64 6.61 8.04
N LEU A 45 -9.63 6.23 7.25
CA LEU A 45 -10.95 5.84 7.75
C LEU A 45 -11.56 4.77 6.86
N VAL A 46 -12.32 3.87 7.46
CA VAL A 46 -13.17 2.92 6.75
C VAL A 46 -14.62 3.18 7.13
N GLN A 47 -15.47 3.29 6.11
CA GLN A 47 -16.92 3.43 6.21
C GLN A 47 -17.56 2.24 5.47
N PRO A 48 -18.88 2.00 5.60
CA PRO A 48 -19.52 0.83 5.00
C PRO A 48 -19.33 0.68 3.48
N ASP A 49 -19.25 1.80 2.76
CA ASP A 49 -19.19 1.84 1.29
C ASP A 49 -17.82 2.33 0.74
N ARG A 50 -17.02 3.01 1.57
CA ARG A 50 -15.77 3.65 1.15
C ARG A 50 -14.63 3.46 2.14
N LEU A 51 -13.42 3.42 1.58
CA LEU A 51 -12.17 3.57 2.29
C LEU A 51 -11.60 4.96 1.97
N CYS A 52 -11.28 5.74 3.00
CA CYS A 52 -10.63 7.03 2.86
C CYS A 52 -9.12 6.87 3.07
N LEU A 53 -8.38 7.31 2.07
CA LEU A 53 -6.92 7.41 2.08
C LEU A 53 -6.53 8.89 2.18
N GLU A 54 -5.40 9.19 2.82
CA GLU A 54 -4.82 10.54 2.78
C GLU A 54 -4.53 10.93 1.33
N ARG A 55 -4.75 12.20 0.97
CA ARG A 55 -4.48 12.66 -0.39
C ARG A 55 -3.04 12.30 -0.77
N PRO A 56 -2.84 11.46 -1.79
CA PRO A 56 -1.52 10.93 -2.05
C PRO A 56 -0.59 11.99 -2.61
N VAL A 57 0.68 11.86 -2.25
CA VAL A 57 1.78 12.68 -2.72
C VAL A 57 2.74 11.83 -3.56
N ASP A 58 3.36 12.45 -4.56
CA ASP A 58 4.34 11.81 -5.41
C ASP A 58 5.76 12.04 -4.85
N ASP A 59 6.52 10.98 -4.64
CA ASP A 59 7.92 11.04 -4.21
C ASP A 59 8.85 11.52 -5.34
N ALA A 60 8.45 11.34 -6.61
CA ALA A 60 9.24 11.68 -7.78
C ALA A 60 9.14 13.16 -8.18
N GLY A 61 8.43 13.99 -7.41
CA GLY A 61 8.31 15.43 -7.66
C GLY A 61 7.51 15.78 -8.93
N GLN A 62 6.78 14.83 -9.52
CA GLN A 62 5.97 15.05 -10.74
C GLN A 62 4.65 15.81 -10.47
N GLY A 63 4.55 16.46 -9.31
CA GLY A 63 3.37 17.21 -8.90
C GLY A 63 2.20 16.34 -8.45
N PRO A 64 1.09 16.97 -8.02
CA PRO A 64 -0.10 16.27 -7.57
C PRO A 64 -0.71 15.44 -8.71
N TYR A 65 -1.14 14.23 -8.39
CA TYR A 65 -1.94 13.41 -9.30
C TYR A 65 -3.41 13.79 -9.20
N GLU A 66 -4.06 14.05 -10.33
CA GLU A 66 -5.51 14.27 -10.40
C GLU A 66 -6.21 12.93 -10.67
N PHE A 67 -6.99 12.46 -9.69
CA PHE A 67 -7.73 11.22 -9.82
C PHE A 67 -9.06 11.46 -10.52
N ALA A 68 -9.37 10.64 -11.52
CA ALA A 68 -10.68 10.63 -12.13
C ALA A 68 -11.67 9.77 -11.30
N PRO A 69 -12.93 10.18 -11.15
CA PRO A 69 -13.97 9.28 -10.66
C PRO A 69 -14.01 7.99 -11.47
N ALA A 70 -14.28 6.86 -10.80
CA ALA A 70 -14.26 5.51 -11.35
C ALA A 70 -12.90 4.96 -11.84
N GLU A 71 -11.81 5.73 -11.70
CA GLU A 71 -10.47 5.27 -12.02
C GLU A 71 -10.07 4.04 -11.17
N LYS A 72 -9.40 3.07 -11.80
CA LYS A 72 -8.92 1.86 -11.11
C LYS A 72 -7.49 2.08 -10.66
N ILE A 73 -7.25 1.88 -9.37
CA ILE A 73 -5.92 2.06 -8.77
C ILE A 73 -5.50 0.79 -8.03
N GLY A 74 -4.20 0.52 -7.99
CA GLY A 74 -3.62 -0.44 -7.06
C GLY A 74 -3.39 0.21 -5.70
N VAL A 75 -3.69 -0.49 -4.61
CA VAL A 75 -3.38 -0.05 -3.25
C VAL A 75 -2.61 -1.15 -2.56
N SER A 76 -1.56 -0.77 -1.85
CA SER A 76 -0.86 -1.70 -0.98
C SER A 76 -0.34 -1.07 0.30
N PHE A 77 -0.35 -1.83 1.39
CA PHE A 77 0.18 -1.38 2.67
C PHE A 77 0.76 -2.55 3.45
N LYS A 78 1.61 -2.26 4.44
CA LYS A 78 2.16 -3.27 5.35
C LYS A 78 1.44 -3.20 6.68
N LEU A 79 0.89 -4.32 7.13
CA LEU A 79 0.30 -4.44 8.45
C LEU A 79 0.82 -5.73 9.11
N LYS A 80 1.45 -5.58 10.28
CA LYS A 80 2.19 -6.65 10.96
C LYS A 80 3.23 -7.27 10.02
N HIS A 81 3.18 -8.58 9.83
CA HIS A 81 4.16 -9.34 9.04
C HIS A 81 3.81 -9.44 7.54
N TYR A 82 2.69 -8.84 7.12
CA TYR A 82 2.14 -9.04 5.78
C TYR A 82 2.05 -7.73 5.00
N LYS A 83 2.29 -7.84 3.69
CA LYS A 83 1.87 -6.81 2.74
C LYS A 83 0.48 -7.19 2.24
N HIS A 84 -0.45 -6.25 2.32
CA HIS A 84 -1.80 -6.37 1.78
C HIS A 84 -1.86 -5.60 0.46
N VAL A 85 -2.53 -6.18 -0.53
CA VAL A 85 -2.64 -5.60 -1.87
C VAL A 85 -4.06 -5.82 -2.38
N PHE A 86 -4.62 -4.80 -3.03
CA PHE A 86 -5.92 -4.88 -3.68
C PHE A 86 -6.03 -3.83 -4.78
N THR A 87 -7.01 -3.99 -5.66
CA THR A 87 -7.44 -2.95 -6.59
C THR A 87 -8.64 -2.23 -6.00
N ALA A 88 -8.63 -0.90 -6.09
CA ALA A 88 -9.72 -0.05 -5.65
C ALA A 88 -10.26 0.78 -6.81
N THR A 89 -11.47 1.31 -6.64
CA THR A 89 -12.10 2.21 -7.61
C THR A 89 -12.24 3.57 -6.94
N VAL A 90 -11.72 4.63 -7.57
CA VAL A 90 -11.84 5.98 -7.05
C VAL A 90 -13.30 6.39 -7.01
N ALA A 91 -13.76 6.83 -5.84
CA ALA A 91 -15.06 7.44 -5.65
C ALA A 91 -14.99 8.97 -5.74
N GLY A 92 -13.87 9.57 -5.33
CA GLY A 92 -13.61 11.01 -5.46
C GLY A 92 -12.57 11.51 -4.46
N THR A 93 -12.30 12.81 -4.49
CA THR A 93 -11.42 13.50 -3.54
C THR A 93 -12.22 14.45 -2.65
N GLY A 94 -11.81 14.65 -1.41
CA GLY A 94 -12.50 15.54 -0.47
C GLY A 94 -11.73 15.71 0.84
N THR A 95 -12.41 16.07 1.91
CA THR A 95 -11.85 16.14 3.27
C THR A 95 -12.44 15.03 4.14
N THR A 96 -11.62 14.46 5.02
CA THR A 96 -12.03 13.49 6.02
C THR A 96 -11.69 14.06 7.41
N ALA A 97 -12.69 14.18 8.27
CA ALA A 97 -12.49 14.59 9.66
C ALA A 97 -11.84 13.45 10.45
N LEU A 98 -10.66 13.72 11.02
CA LEU A 98 -9.93 12.78 11.87
C LEU A 98 -9.88 13.30 13.31
N ALA A 99 -10.27 12.45 14.26
CA ALA A 99 -10.29 12.81 15.68
C ALA A 99 -8.91 13.25 16.16
N GLY A 100 -8.82 14.44 16.75
CA GLY A 100 -7.57 15.01 17.27
C GLY A 100 -6.62 15.62 16.22
N VAL A 101 -6.95 15.55 14.93
CA VAL A 101 -6.14 16.15 13.84
C VAL A 101 -6.92 17.21 13.07
N GLY A 102 -8.24 17.05 12.94
CA GLY A 102 -9.10 17.94 12.14
C GLY A 102 -9.34 17.41 10.74
N ASP A 103 -9.69 18.30 9.81
CA ASP A 103 -10.01 17.93 8.43
C ASP A 103 -8.74 17.68 7.61
N VAL A 104 -8.61 16.46 7.09
CA VAL A 104 -7.47 16.02 6.30
C VAL A 104 -7.90 15.83 4.83
N PRO A 105 -7.18 16.41 3.85
CA PRO A 105 -7.41 16.12 2.44
C PRO A 105 -7.29 14.62 2.15
N SER A 106 -8.25 14.05 1.44
CA SER A 106 -8.43 12.62 1.31
C SER A 106 -8.88 12.20 -0.09
N LEU A 107 -8.50 10.98 -0.45
CA LEU A 107 -8.97 10.21 -1.60
C LEU A 107 -9.92 9.13 -1.10
N SER A 108 -11.18 9.18 -1.53
CA SER A 108 -12.18 8.15 -1.26
C SER A 108 -12.17 7.10 -2.36
N VAL A 109 -12.13 5.83 -1.97
CA VAL A 109 -12.23 4.69 -2.87
C VAL A 109 -13.30 3.72 -2.40
N CYS A 110 -13.91 2.95 -3.31
CA CYS A 110 -14.82 1.88 -2.90
C CYS A 110 -14.10 0.84 -2.04
N VAL A 111 -14.77 0.31 -1.02
CA VAL A 111 -14.22 -0.78 -0.18
C VAL A 111 -13.83 -1.98 -1.07
N PRO A 112 -12.62 -2.54 -0.91
CA PRO A 112 -12.19 -3.66 -1.73
C PRO A 112 -13.01 -4.92 -1.44
N ARG A 113 -13.51 -5.56 -2.51
CA ARG A 113 -14.18 -6.86 -2.40
C ARG A 113 -13.22 -8.04 -2.34
N ARG A 114 -11.97 -7.83 -2.76
CA ARG A 114 -10.91 -8.84 -2.74
C ARG A 114 -9.63 -8.17 -2.28
N MET A 115 -9.00 -8.76 -1.28
CA MET A 115 -7.71 -8.33 -0.78
C MET A 115 -6.78 -9.54 -0.71
N GLN A 116 -5.56 -9.35 -1.19
CA GLN A 116 -4.51 -10.36 -1.11
C GLN A 116 -3.56 -10.02 0.01
N ARG A 117 -3.29 -11.03 0.83
CA ARG A 117 -2.24 -11.00 1.84
C ARG A 117 -1.02 -11.75 1.34
N LEU A 118 0.14 -11.12 1.44
CA LEU A 118 1.39 -11.66 0.95
C LEU A 118 2.49 -11.53 2.02
N GLN A 119 3.26 -12.61 2.21
CA GLN A 119 4.45 -12.60 3.05
C GLN A 119 5.69 -12.40 2.16
N ARG A 120 6.32 -11.23 2.21
CA ARG A 120 7.35 -10.83 1.22
C ARG A 120 8.67 -11.58 1.37
N ARG A 121 8.87 -12.33 2.46
CA ARG A 121 10.12 -13.07 2.70
C ARG A 121 9.80 -14.47 3.21
N ALA A 122 9.85 -15.44 2.31
CA ALA A 122 9.91 -16.85 2.63
C ALA A 122 11.36 -17.32 2.47
N PHE A 123 12.24 -16.85 3.34
CA PHE A 123 13.59 -17.41 3.50
C PHE A 123 13.77 -17.68 4.99
N ASN A 124 14.12 -18.92 5.33
CA ASN A 124 14.61 -19.19 6.67
C ASN A 124 16.02 -18.58 6.77
N ARG A 125 16.24 -17.68 7.71
CA ARG A 125 17.59 -17.16 7.97
C ARG A 125 18.28 -18.20 8.84
N VAL A 126 19.40 -18.72 8.36
CA VAL A 126 20.25 -19.65 9.10
C VAL A 126 21.61 -19.00 9.26
N ASP A 127 22.21 -19.17 10.43
CA ASP A 127 23.58 -18.72 10.66
C ASP A 127 24.55 -19.52 9.79
N VAL A 128 25.59 -18.86 9.30
CA VAL A 128 26.71 -19.54 8.65
C VAL A 128 27.43 -20.34 9.74
N PRO A 129 27.59 -21.67 9.60
CA PRO A 129 28.35 -22.46 10.57
C PRO A 129 29.74 -21.87 10.78
N GLY A 130 30.22 -21.83 12.03
CA GLY A 130 31.47 -21.11 12.39
C GLY A 130 32.74 -21.61 11.67
N ASN A 131 32.70 -22.77 11.04
CA ASN A 131 33.79 -23.34 10.23
C ASN A 131 33.59 -23.17 8.71
N ARG A 132 32.68 -22.28 8.27
CA ARG A 132 32.38 -22.02 6.85
C ARG A 132 32.62 -20.55 6.54
N ILE A 133 33.24 -20.29 5.37
CA ILE A 133 33.41 -18.95 4.83
C ILE A 133 32.47 -18.78 3.64
N VAL A 134 31.61 -17.78 3.70
CA VAL A 134 30.78 -17.37 2.55
C VAL A 134 31.46 -16.19 1.88
N ARG A 135 32.06 -16.42 0.71
CA ARG A 135 32.59 -15.34 -0.13
C ARG A 135 31.45 -14.79 -0.97
N ALA A 136 31.20 -13.49 -0.87
CA ALA A 136 30.23 -12.80 -1.70
C ALA A 136 30.89 -11.58 -2.32
N THR A 137 30.57 -11.33 -3.59
CA THR A 137 30.91 -10.08 -4.28
C THR A 137 29.61 -9.33 -4.47
N ILE A 138 29.56 -8.09 -3.95
CA ILE A 138 28.39 -7.23 -4.08
C ILE A 138 28.66 -6.28 -5.23
N TRP A 139 27.78 -6.28 -6.23
CA TRP A 139 27.80 -5.26 -7.27
C TRP A 139 27.21 -3.97 -6.74
N LEU A 140 27.98 -2.88 -6.80
CA LEU A 140 27.53 -1.52 -6.53
C LEU A 140 26.72 -1.01 -7.74
N GLY A 141 25.52 -1.55 -7.95
CA GLY A 141 24.66 -1.07 -9.03
C GLY A 141 24.25 0.39 -8.83
N GLY A 142 24.48 1.24 -9.84
CA GLY A 142 23.96 2.62 -9.91
C GLY A 142 24.97 3.77 -10.03
N ARG A 143 26.25 3.53 -10.37
CA ARG A 143 27.24 4.60 -10.62
C ARG A 143 27.93 4.58 -11.99
N ASP A 144 27.54 3.67 -12.87
CA ASP A 144 27.96 3.68 -14.28
C ASP A 144 26.73 3.88 -15.16
N ALA A 145 26.38 5.15 -15.35
CA ALA A 145 25.60 5.67 -16.48
C ALA A 145 26.13 7.08 -16.79
#